data_AF-Q4CYK0-F1
#
_entry.id   AF-Q4CYK0-F1
#
_cell.length_a   1.000
_cell.length_b   1.000
_cell.length_c   1.000
_cell.angle_alpha   90.00
_cell.angle_beta   90.00
_cell.angle_gamma   90.00
#
_symmetry.space_group_name_H-M   'P 1'
#
loop_
_entity.id
_entity.type
_entity.pdbx_description
1 polymer ?
#
loop_
_entity_poly.entity_id
_entity_poly.type
_entity_poly.pdbx_seq_one_letter_code
_entity_poly.pdbx_strand_id
1 'polypeptide(L)'
;MSGTEGEMPLPETLQRISMRNGAESHIFSMDSEAPKLTEEPQLIAVPSVSQLLDLVRAIRSQYMQLVVEIAEASGNKTLSSDALSKFTKQLEALAHPIVELQRGIRSKNAQSVRLELRTYLANEVEVRRRALSRMGAALSIAKQSLV
;
A
#
# COMPACT_ATOMS: atom_id res chain seq x y z
N MET A 1 19.15 -9.32 -36.98
CA MET A 1 19.73 -8.94 -35.68
C MET A 1 18.60 -8.33 -34.87
N SER A 2 17.96 -9.14 -34.00
CA SER A 2 16.81 -8.72 -33.20
C SER A 2 17.27 -7.71 -32.15
N GLY A 3 17.04 -6.43 -32.40
CA GLY A 3 17.21 -5.39 -31.39
C GLY A 3 16.02 -5.46 -30.44
N THR A 4 16.08 -6.33 -29.44
CA THR A 4 15.27 -6.16 -28.23
C THR A 4 15.83 -4.93 -27.53
N GLU A 5 15.37 -3.76 -27.98
CA GLU A 5 15.64 -2.49 -27.33
C GLU A 5 15.07 -2.53 -25.92
N GLY A 6 15.91 -3.00 -24.98
CA GLY A 6 16.05 -2.46 -23.64
C GLY A 6 14.79 -2.19 -22.84
N GLU A 7 13.71 -2.95 -23.02
CA GLU A 7 12.65 -3.00 -22.03
C GLU A 7 13.26 -3.61 -20.77
N MET A 8 13.74 -2.75 -19.87
CA MET A 8 14.10 -3.18 -18.53
C MET A 8 12.83 -3.76 -17.93
N PRO A 9 12.80 -5.07 -17.62
CA PRO A 9 11.62 -5.68 -17.05
C PRO A 9 11.27 -4.92 -15.76
N LEU A 10 9.97 -4.66 -15.58
CA LEU A 10 9.46 -4.05 -14.36
C LEU A 10 10.03 -4.81 -13.14
N PRO A 11 10.46 -4.12 -12.08
CA PRO A 11 10.83 -4.76 -10.81
C PRO A 11 9.74 -5.75 -10.37
N GLU A 12 10.14 -6.91 -9.85
CA GLU A 12 9.21 -8.01 -9.49
C GLU A 12 8.07 -7.54 -8.57
N THR A 13 8.31 -6.56 -7.70
CA THR A 13 7.27 -5.98 -6.85
C THR A 13 6.19 -5.27 -7.67
N LEU A 14 6.57 -4.44 -8.64
CA LEU A 14 5.63 -3.75 -9.52
C LEU A 14 4.89 -4.74 -10.42
N GLN A 15 5.56 -5.79 -10.90
CA GLN A 15 4.88 -6.87 -11.63
C GLN A 15 3.83 -7.56 -10.76
N ARG A 16 4.18 -7.93 -9.52
CA ARG A 16 3.21 -8.52 -8.57
C ARG A 16 2.01 -7.62 -8.32
N ILE A 17 2.21 -6.31 -8.24
CA ILE A 17 1.11 -5.35 -8.06
C ILE A 17 0.25 -5.25 -9.31
N SER A 18 0.85 -5.20 -10.51
CA SER A 18 0.12 -5.18 -11.77
C SER A 18 -0.74 -6.43 -11.94
N MET A 19 -0.20 -7.61 -11.62
CA MET A 19 -0.95 -8.87 -11.65
C MET A 19 -2.08 -8.88 -10.62
N ARG A 20 -1.84 -8.33 -9.42
CA ARG A 20 -2.86 -8.27 -8.36
C ARG A 20 -4.00 -7.32 -8.72
N ASN A 21 -3.71 -6.18 -9.33
CA ASN A 21 -4.73 -5.24 -9.79
C ASN A 21 -5.54 -5.80 -10.97
N GLY A 22 -4.92 -6.60 -11.85
CA GLY A 22 -5.65 -7.29 -12.93
C GLY A 22 -6.63 -8.35 -12.44
N ALA A 23 -6.39 -8.96 -11.28
CA ALA A 23 -7.32 -9.94 -10.69
C ALA A 23 -8.51 -9.26 -9.96
N GLU A 24 -8.34 -8.03 -9.48
CA GLU A 24 -9.39 -7.30 -8.74
C GLU A 24 -10.28 -6.42 -9.66
N SER A 25 -9.94 -6.24 -10.94
CA SER A 25 -10.68 -5.35 -11.84
C SER A 25 -12.00 -5.90 -12.43
N HIS A 26 -12.44 -7.11 -12.04
CA HIS A 26 -13.71 -7.67 -12.53
C HIS A 26 -14.91 -7.45 -11.62
N ILE A 27 -14.74 -6.83 -10.46
CA ILE A 27 -15.85 -6.53 -9.55
C ILE A 27 -15.65 -5.11 -9.08
N PHE A 28 -16.24 -4.14 -9.79
CA PHE A 28 -16.70 -2.82 -9.34
C PHE A 28 -16.82 -1.90 -10.57
N SER A 29 -17.70 -2.29 -11.52
CA SER A 29 -18.31 -1.33 -12.42
C SER A 29 -19.49 -0.71 -11.66
N MET A 30 -19.20 0.20 -10.74
CA MET A 30 -20.21 1.15 -10.25
C MET A 30 -19.78 2.52 -10.71
N ASP A 31 -20.67 3.15 -11.47
CA ASP A 31 -20.67 4.58 -11.78
C ASP A 31 -20.54 5.36 -10.47
N SER A 32 -19.30 5.61 -10.07
CA SER A 32 -19.00 6.54 -8.99
C SER A 32 -18.36 7.72 -9.68
N GLU A 33 -19.20 8.73 -9.92
CA GLU A 33 -18.79 10.10 -10.21
C GLU A 33 -17.50 10.37 -9.48
N ALA A 34 -16.40 10.54 -10.22
CA ALA A 34 -15.10 10.83 -9.66
C ALA A 34 -15.27 12.04 -8.73
N PRO A 35 -15.21 11.88 -7.40
CA PRO A 35 -15.28 13.04 -6.54
C PRO A 35 -14.04 13.84 -6.88
N LYS A 36 -14.26 15.07 -7.37
CA LYS A 36 -13.23 16.05 -7.69
C LYS A 36 -12.16 15.99 -6.61
N LEU A 37 -11.03 15.35 -6.91
CA LEU A 37 -9.85 15.27 -6.06
C LEU A 37 -9.21 16.66 -6.01
N THR A 38 -9.91 17.59 -5.38
CA THR A 38 -9.37 18.86 -4.91
C THR A 38 -9.16 18.71 -3.42
N GLU A 39 -8.43 17.66 -3.04
CA GLU A 39 -7.88 17.56 -1.71
C GLU A 39 -6.39 17.65 -1.92
N GLU A 40 -5.81 18.78 -1.51
CA GLU A 40 -4.40 18.83 -1.16
C GLU A 40 -4.02 17.52 -0.49
N PRO A 41 -2.83 16.94 -0.76
CA PRO A 41 -2.38 15.82 0.02
C PRO A 41 -2.18 16.36 1.44
N GLN A 42 -3.25 16.35 2.24
CA GLN A 42 -3.16 16.54 3.66
C GLN A 42 -2.09 15.53 4.04
N LEU A 43 -0.96 16.06 4.49
CA LEU A 43 0.12 15.31 5.08
C LEU A 43 -0.42 14.76 6.41
N ILE A 44 -1.50 13.98 6.36
CA ILE A 44 -1.98 13.17 7.45
C ILE A 44 -0.80 12.28 7.75
N ALA A 45 -0.21 12.50 8.92
CA ALA A 45 0.96 11.79 9.37
C ALA A 45 0.71 10.30 9.19
N VAL A 46 1.39 9.68 8.22
CA VAL A 46 1.20 8.26 7.95
C VAL A 46 1.79 7.51 9.13
N PRO A 47 1.01 6.66 9.81
CA PRO A 47 1.48 5.96 10.99
C PRO A 47 2.77 5.20 10.67
N SER A 48 3.75 5.29 11.55
CA SER A 48 4.98 4.50 11.50
C SER A 48 4.68 3.00 11.59
N VAL A 49 5.62 2.17 11.14
CA VAL A 49 5.48 0.70 11.27
C VAL A 49 5.35 0.28 12.73
N SER A 50 6.10 0.93 13.64
CA SER A 50 5.97 0.71 15.08
C SER A 50 4.56 1.00 15.58
N GLN A 51 3.97 2.13 15.20
CA GLN A 51 2.58 2.48 15.58
C GLN A 51 1.57 1.45 15.06
N LEU A 52 1.75 0.91 13.85
CA LEU A 52 0.88 -0.15 13.34
C LEU A 52 1.04 -1.45 14.11
N LEU A 53 2.27 -1.80 14.50
CA LEU A 53 2.52 -2.98 15.34
C LEU A 53 1.96 -2.82 16.75
N ASP A 54 2.04 -1.62 17.33
CA ASP A 54 1.39 -1.28 18.60
C ASP A 54 -0.13 -1.43 18.50
N LEU A 55 -0.72 -0.94 17.40
CA LEU A 55 -2.16 -1.09 17.15
C LEU A 55 -2.57 -2.57 17.03
N VAL A 56 -1.79 -3.41 16.33
CA VAL A 56 -2.02 -4.86 16.28
C VAL A 56 -1.99 -5.48 17.68
N ARG A 57 -0.98 -5.13 18.49
CA ARG A 57 -0.87 -5.63 19.87
C ARG A 57 -2.05 -5.20 20.72
N ALA A 58 -2.49 -3.95 20.60
CA ALA A 58 -3.63 -3.41 21.33
C ALA A 58 -4.93 -4.13 20.95
N ILE A 59 -5.20 -4.29 19.65
CA ILE A 59 -6.38 -5.03 19.15
C ILE A 59 -6.37 -6.46 19.68
N ARG A 60 -5.22 -7.15 19.60
CA ARG A 60 -5.09 -8.53 20.11
C ARG A 60 -5.36 -8.60 21.60
N SER A 61 -4.83 -7.66 22.39
CA SER A 61 -5.04 -7.61 23.83
C SER A 61 -6.51 -7.39 24.16
N GLN A 62 -7.16 -6.42 23.52
CA GLN A 62 -8.58 -6.13 23.73
C GLN A 62 -9.48 -7.30 23.32
N TYR A 63 -9.18 -7.95 22.20
CA TYR A 63 -9.89 -9.15 21.77
C TYR A 63 -9.76 -10.28 22.80
N MET A 64 -8.55 -10.55 23.30
CA MET A 64 -8.34 -11.58 24.31
C MET A 64 -9.05 -11.26 25.62
N GLN A 65 -9.00 -10.00 26.08
CA GLN A 65 -9.75 -9.55 27.26
C GLN A 65 -11.25 -9.77 27.08
N LEU A 66 -11.81 -9.38 25.94
CA LEU A 66 -13.23 -9.58 25.64
C LEU A 66 -13.62 -11.07 25.63
N VAL A 67 -12.79 -11.94 25.05
CA VAL A 67 -13.02 -13.39 25.06
C VAL A 67 -13.02 -13.96 26.49
N VAL A 68 -12.07 -13.52 27.33
CA VAL A 68 -12.01 -13.94 28.75
C VAL A 68 -13.24 -13.46 29.51
N GLU A 69 -13.63 -12.19 29.37
CA GLU A 69 -14.83 -11.64 30.02
C GLU A 69 -16.10 -12.40 29.62
N ILE A 70 -16.25 -12.76 28.34
CA ILE A 70 -17.38 -13.55 27.84
C ILE A 70 -17.35 -14.97 28.43
N ALA A 71 -16.18 -15.61 28.49
CA ALA A 71 -16.02 -16.95 29.03
C ALA A 71 -16.35 -16.99 30.54
N GLU A 72 -15.89 -16.01 31.32
CA GLU A 72 -16.19 -15.89 32.75
C GLU A 72 -17.69 -15.64 32.99
N ALA A 73 -18.31 -14.74 32.21
CA ALA A 73 -19.74 -14.47 32.30
C ALA A 73 -20.57 -15.72 31.96
N SER A 74 -20.11 -16.53 31.01
CA SER A 74 -20.74 -17.80 30.63
C SER A 74 -20.61 -18.86 31.73
N GLY A 75 -19.41 -19.02 32.30
CA GLY A 75 -19.16 -19.98 33.39
C GLY A 75 -19.96 -19.69 34.65
N ASN A 76 -20.14 -18.41 34.99
CA ASN A 76 -20.89 -17.98 36.16
C ASN A 76 -22.42 -18.00 35.97
N LYS A 77 -22.92 -18.42 34.79
CA LYS A 77 -24.34 -18.33 34.38
C LYS A 77 -24.92 -16.91 34.55
N THR A 78 -24.06 -15.89 34.52
CA THR A 78 -24.40 -14.47 34.67
C THR A 78 -24.55 -13.76 33.34
N LEU A 79 -24.71 -14.51 32.23
CA LEU A 79 -25.04 -13.94 30.92
C LEU A 79 -26.47 -13.38 30.94
N SER A 80 -26.63 -12.21 31.53
CA SER A 80 -27.83 -11.39 31.42
C SER A 80 -27.93 -10.78 30.02
N SER A 81 -29.13 -10.38 29.63
CA SER A 81 -29.35 -9.64 28.37
C SER A 81 -28.48 -8.38 28.30
N ASP A 82 -28.29 -7.67 29.41
CA ASP A 82 -27.44 -6.49 29.51
C ASP A 82 -25.97 -6.82 29.23
N ALA A 83 -25.45 -7.93 29.79
CA ALA A 83 -24.08 -8.37 29.55
C ALA A 83 -23.84 -8.70 28.08
N LEU A 84 -24.78 -9.42 27.44
CA LEU A 84 -24.71 -9.70 26.00
C LEU A 84 -24.69 -8.41 25.18
N SER A 85 -25.56 -7.44 25.50
CA SER A 85 -25.59 -6.15 24.80
C SER A 85 -24.27 -5.38 24.94
N LYS A 86 -23.63 -5.45 26.11
CA LYS A 86 -22.33 -4.83 26.38
C LYS A 86 -21.23 -5.51 25.56
N PHE A 87 -21.20 -6.83 25.52
CA PHE A 87 -20.21 -7.58 24.73
C PHE A 87 -20.34 -7.32 23.24
N THR A 88 -21.57 -7.26 22.72
CA THR A 88 -21.82 -6.88 21.32
C THR A 88 -21.26 -5.50 21.01
N LYS A 89 -21.52 -4.50 21.86
CA LYS A 89 -20.97 -3.15 21.70
C LYS A 89 -19.44 -3.11 21.75
N GLN A 90 -18.82 -3.88 22.66
CA GLN A 90 -17.36 -3.99 22.74
C GLN A 90 -16.77 -4.64 21.48
N LEU A 91 -17.44 -5.66 20.93
CA LEU A 91 -17.04 -6.31 19.69
C LEU A 91 -17.18 -5.37 18.49
N GLU A 92 -18.27 -4.61 18.40
CA GLU A 92 -18.45 -3.58 17.38
C GLU A 92 -17.40 -2.48 17.50
N ALA A 93 -17.05 -2.08 18.73
CA ALA A 93 -15.99 -1.10 18.98
C ALA A 93 -14.61 -1.57 18.48
N LEU A 94 -14.33 -2.88 18.50
CA LEU A 94 -13.10 -3.45 17.93
C LEU A 94 -13.01 -3.31 16.41
N ALA A 95 -14.12 -3.09 15.69
CA ALA A 95 -14.09 -2.88 14.25
C ALA A 95 -13.33 -1.60 13.87
N HIS A 96 -13.47 -0.53 14.66
CA HIS A 96 -12.84 0.76 14.36
C HIS A 96 -11.30 0.70 14.31
N PRO A 97 -10.58 0.21 15.34
CA PRO A 97 -9.13 0.10 15.27
C PRO A 97 -8.66 -0.87 14.18
N ILE A 98 -9.44 -1.89 13.82
CA ILE A 98 -9.12 -2.78 12.68
C ILE A 98 -9.18 -2.01 11.36
N VAL A 99 -10.19 -1.17 11.15
CA VAL A 99 -10.30 -0.32 9.95
C VAL A 99 -9.13 0.66 9.88
N GLU A 100 -8.76 1.29 11.00
CA GLU A 100 -7.59 2.18 11.07
C GLU A 100 -6.29 1.43 10.77
N LEU A 101 -6.12 0.21 11.29
CA LEU A 101 -4.97 -0.65 10.96
C LEU A 101 -4.92 -0.96 9.46
N GLN A 102 -6.05 -1.34 8.86
CA GLN A 102 -6.13 -1.62 7.43
C GLN A 102 -5.79 -0.39 6.59
N ARG A 103 -6.30 0.79 6.97
CA ARG A 103 -5.98 2.07 6.32
C ARG A 103 -4.48 2.37 6.43
N GLY A 104 -3.89 2.16 7.60
CA GLY A 104 -2.46 2.32 7.84
C GLY A 104 -1.60 1.39 6.97
N ILE A 105 -1.96 0.12 6.87
CA ILE A 105 -1.28 -0.87 6.01
C ILE A 105 -1.36 -0.45 4.54
N ARG A 106 -2.55 -0.07 4.05
CA ARG A 106 -2.74 0.40 2.66
C ARG A 106 -1.86 1.61 2.37
N SER A 107 -1.80 2.57 3.30
CA SER A 107 -0.95 3.75 3.17
C SER A 107 0.54 3.40 3.10
N LYS A 108 1.01 2.45 3.92
CA LYS A 108 2.39 1.97 3.88
C LYS A 108 2.74 1.26 2.57
N ASN A 109 1.84 0.44 2.06
CA ASN A 109 2.03 -0.20 0.76
C ASN A 109 2.15 0.86 -0.35
N ALA A 110 1.26 1.85 -0.37
CA ALA A 110 1.33 2.95 -1.33
C ALA A 110 2.63 3.77 -1.19
N GLN A 111 3.14 3.98 0.02
CA GLN A 111 4.46 4.61 0.24
C GLN A 111 5.59 3.76 -0.33
N SER A 112 5.59 2.45 -0.08
CA SER A 112 6.61 1.53 -0.61
C SER A 112 6.64 1.54 -2.13
N VAL A 113 5.48 1.46 -2.77
CA VAL A 113 5.35 1.50 -4.24
C VAL A 113 5.86 2.82 -4.80
N ARG A 114 5.52 3.96 -4.17
CA ARG A 114 6.02 5.26 -4.59
C ARG A 114 7.55 5.35 -4.49
N LEU A 115 8.14 4.81 -3.42
CA LEU A 115 9.60 4.82 -3.24
C LEU A 115 10.30 3.97 -4.30
N GLU A 116 9.77 2.78 -4.57
CA GLU A 116 10.30 1.88 -5.60
C GLU A 116 10.17 2.49 -7.01
N LEU A 117 9.00 3.04 -7.33
CA LEU A 117 8.78 3.74 -8.60
C LEU A 117 9.72 4.94 -8.76
N ARG A 118 9.91 5.75 -7.72
CA ARG A 118 10.87 6.86 -7.73
C ARG A 118 12.28 6.38 -8.03
N THR A 119 12.69 5.27 -7.42
CA THR A 119 14.02 4.68 -7.62
C THR A 119 14.18 4.19 -9.06
N TYR A 120 13.17 3.49 -9.58
CA TYR A 120 13.14 3.01 -10.96
C TYR A 120 13.23 4.18 -11.95
N LEU A 121 12.39 5.21 -11.80
CA LEU A 121 12.38 6.38 -12.67
C LEU A 121 13.72 7.14 -12.63
N ALA A 122 14.34 7.27 -11.46
CA ALA A 122 15.66 7.90 -11.35
C ALA A 122 16.73 7.13 -12.15
N ASN A 123 16.73 5.79 -12.08
CA ASN A 123 17.63 4.95 -12.85
C ASN A 123 17.36 5.05 -14.36
N GLU A 124 16.09 5.01 -14.76
CA GLU A 124 15.63 5.17 -16.14
C GLU A 124 16.06 6.52 -16.75
N VAL A 125 15.95 7.60 -15.99
CA VAL A 125 16.43 8.95 -16.39
C VAL A 125 17.94 8.94 -16.58
N GLU A 126 18.68 8.36 -15.65
CA GLU A 126 20.14 8.31 -15.71
C GLU A 126 20.64 7.44 -16.88
N VAL A 127 19.99 6.30 -17.15
CA VAL A 127 20.28 5.45 -18.32
C VAL A 127 20.06 6.23 -19.61
N ARG A 128 18.93 6.94 -19.75
CA ARG A 128 18.65 7.79 -20.92
C ARG A 128 19.67 8.92 -21.06
N ARG A 129 20.06 9.58 -19.96
CA ARG A 129 21.09 10.63 -19.95
C ARG A 129 22.43 10.11 -20.47
N ARG A 130 22.85 8.92 -20.05
CA ARG A 130 24.07 8.27 -20.55
C ARG A 130 23.96 7.86 -22.01
N ALA A 131 22.81 7.36 -22.44
CA ALA A 131 22.56 7.05 -23.85
C ALA A 131 22.69 8.30 -24.74
N LEU A 132 22.04 9.40 -24.36
CA LEU A 132 22.15 10.69 -25.04
C LEU A 132 23.59 11.20 -25.09
N SER A 133 24.34 11.07 -23.98
CA SER A 133 25.75 11.47 -23.95
C SER A 133 26.62 10.67 -24.92
N ARG A 134 26.40 9.34 -25.01
CA ARG A 134 27.08 8.47 -25.97
C ARG A 134 26.71 8.78 -27.41
N MET A 135 25.43 9.05 -27.68
CA MET A 135 24.95 9.48 -28.99
C MET A 135 25.59 10.82 -29.40
N GLY A 136 25.68 11.78 -28.48
CA GLY A 136 26.36 13.06 -28.71
C GLY A 136 27.84 12.88 -29.04
N ALA A 137 28.54 12.00 -28.32
CA ALA A 137 29.94 11.66 -28.61
C ALA A 137 30.11 11.00 -29.99
N ALA A 138 29.26 10.02 -30.32
CA ALA A 138 29.28 9.35 -31.63
C ALA A 138 29.05 10.34 -32.78
N LEU A 139 28.10 11.28 -32.61
CA LEU A 139 27.84 12.33 -33.59
C LEU A 139 29.01 13.30 -33.74
N SER A 140 29.72 13.62 -32.66
CA SER A 140 30.95 14.42 -32.70
C SER A 140 32.07 13.73 -33.49
N ILE A 141 32.27 12.42 -33.26
CA ILE A 141 33.28 11.61 -33.99
C ILE A 141 32.93 11.54 -35.48
N ALA A 142 31.67 11.28 -35.83
CA ALA A 142 31.22 11.23 -37.22
C ALA A 142 31.44 12.57 -37.94
N LYS A 143 31.24 13.71 -37.26
CA LYS A 143 31.54 15.04 -37.80
C LYS A 143 33.03 15.25 -38.05
N GLN A 144 33.89 14.75 -37.17
CA GLN A 144 35.34 14.86 -37.33
C GLN A 144 35.87 13.99 -38.48
N SER A 145 35.21 12.87 -38.81
CA SER A 145 35.59 12.02 -39.94
C SER A 145 35.18 12.54 -41.33
N LEU A 146 34.39 13.62 -41.38
CA LEU A 146 33.97 14.26 -42.64
C LEU A 146 34.93 15.36 -43.12
N VAL A 147 35.93 15.70 -42.31
CA VAL A 147 36.98 16.70 -42.60
C VAL A 147 38.27 15.99 -42.96
#